data_AF-A0A1Y2L077-F1
#
_entry.id   AF-A0A1Y2L077-F1
#
_cell.length_a   1.000
_cell.length_b   1.000
_cell.length_c   1.000
_cell.angle_alpha   90.00
_cell.angle_beta   90.00
_cell.angle_gamma   90.00
#
_symmetry.space_group_name_H-M   'P 1'
#
loop_
_entity.id
_entity.type
_entity.pdbx_description
1 polymer ?
#
loop_
_entity_poly.entity_id
_entity_poly.type
_entity_poly.pdbx_seq_one_letter_code
_entity_poly.pdbx_strand_id
1 'polypeptide(L)' 'MTDDDLLKIAAAGMPVGIPRDLEDMSVENLAAYKSVLLSEIERVEQALIRRDGVRKGAEALFRT' A
#
# COMPACT_ATOMS: atom_id res chain seq x y z
N MET A 1 -11.90 -21.35 0.91
CA MET A 1 -11.84 -19.90 1.19
C MET A 1 -11.17 -19.77 2.54
N THR A 2 -9.99 -19.16 2.58
CA THR A 2 -9.22 -18.95 3.82
C THR A 2 -9.61 -17.63 4.48
N ASP A 3 -9.21 -17.42 5.73
CA ASP A 3 -9.43 -16.14 6.42
C ASP A 3 -8.75 -14.97 5.69
N ASP A 4 -7.59 -15.23 5.05
CA ASP A 4 -6.91 -14.25 4.21
C ASP A 4 -7.72 -13.84 2.97
N ASP A 5 -8.46 -14.78 2.36
CA ASP A 5 -9.32 -14.48 1.21
C ASP A 5 -10.48 -13.56 1.62
N LEU A 6 -11.04 -13.78 2.80
CA LEU A 6 -12.11 -12.96 3.37
C LEU A 6 -11.62 -11.54 3.67
N LEU A 7 -10.42 -11.41 4.24
CA LEU A 7 -9.81 -10.12 4.51
C LEU A 7 -9.52 -9.33 3.24
N LYS A 8 -9.08 -9.99 2.16
CA LYS A 8 -8.87 -9.35 0.85
C LYS A 8 -10.17 -8.82 0.23
N ILE A 9 -11.27 -9.54 0.39
CA ILE A 9 -12.59 -9.11 -0.07
C ILE A 9 -13.08 -7.91 0.76
N ALA A 10 -12.93 -7.95 2.08
CA ALA A 10 -13.29 -6.84 2.96
C ALA A 10 -12.41 -5.59 2.71
N ALA A 11 -11.14 -5.80 2.37
CA ALA A 11 -10.19 -4.76 2.00
C ALA A 11 -10.51 -4.11 0.63
N ALA A 12 -11.19 -4.83 -0.26
CA ALA A 12 -11.49 -4.34 -1.60
C ALA A 12 -12.41 -3.12 -1.55
N GLY A 13 -11.88 -1.95 -1.92
CA GLY A 13 -12.61 -0.69 -1.93
C GLY A 13 -12.41 0.20 -0.70
N MET A 14 -11.59 -0.20 0.29
CA MET A 14 -11.24 0.69 1.40
C MET A 14 -10.24 1.77 0.94
N PRO A 15 -10.57 3.08 1.04
CA PRO A 15 -9.64 4.16 0.71
C PRO A 15 -8.50 4.28 1.73
N VAL A 16 -7.27 4.44 1.22
CA VAL A 16 -6.03 4.57 2.03
C VAL A 16 -5.58 6.03 2.22
N GLY A 17 -6.16 6.97 1.48
CA GLY A 17 -5.68 8.36 1.42
C GLY A 17 -6.14 9.29 2.55
N ILE A 18 -7.03 8.83 3.44
CA ILE A 18 -7.55 9.64 4.55
C ILE A 18 -7.37 8.84 5.84
N PRO A 19 -6.65 9.36 6.86
CA PRO A 19 -6.58 8.74 8.17
C PRO A 19 -7.99 8.52 8.73
N ARG A 20 -8.26 7.31 9.19
CA ARG A 20 -9.53 6.94 9.80
C ARG A 20 -9.39 6.91 11.32
N ASP A 21 -10.49 7.18 12.01
CA ASP A 21 -10.57 6.90 13.45
C ASP A 21 -10.55 5.39 13.67
N LEU A 22 -9.63 4.93 14.53
CA LEU A 22 -9.41 3.52 14.80
C LEU A 22 -10.21 3.03 16.01
N GLU A 23 -10.59 3.93 16.92
CA GLU A 23 -11.25 3.57 18.19
C GLU A 23 -12.65 3.00 17.96
N ASP A 24 -13.33 3.44 16.91
CA ASP A 24 -14.69 2.99 16.54
C ASP A 24 -14.71 1.74 15.65
N MET A 25 -13.55 1.19 15.28
CA MET A 25 -13.48 0.02 14.38
C MET A 25 -13.52 -1.31 15.15
N SER A 26 -14.26 -2.28 14.61
CA SER A 26 -14.17 -3.67 15.08
C SER A 26 -12.79 -4.28 14.77
N VAL A 27 -12.43 -5.35 15.47
CA VAL A 27 -11.15 -6.06 15.28
C VAL A 27 -10.99 -6.55 13.83
N GLU A 28 -12.07 -7.05 13.22
CA GLU A 28 -12.10 -7.52 11.84
C GLU A 28 -11.87 -6.36 10.87
N ASN A 29 -12.49 -5.21 11.13
CA ASN A 29 -12.29 -4.01 10.33
C ASN A 29 -10.87 -3.45 10.46
N LEU A 30 -10.27 -3.52 11.65
CA LEU A 30 -8.86 -3.17 11.87
C LEU A 30 -7.93 -4.11 11.11
N ALA A 31 -8.20 -5.42 11.11
CA ALA A 31 -7.41 -6.40 10.36
C ALA A 31 -7.52 -6.17 8.84
N ALA A 32 -8.72 -5.91 8.34
CA ALA A 32 -8.95 -5.55 6.94
C ALA A 32 -8.24 -4.24 6.58
N TYR A 33 -8.41 -3.19 7.38
CA TYR A 33 -7.76 -1.90 7.15
C TYR A 33 -6.23 -2.01 7.14
N LYS A 34 -5.65 -2.78 8.08
CA LYS A 34 -4.22 -3.11 8.09
C LYS A 34 -3.78 -3.79 6.79
N SER A 35 -4.53 -4.76 6.29
CA SER A 35 -4.22 -5.46 5.03
C SER A 35 -4.17 -4.49 3.83
N VAL A 36 -5.11 -3.54 3.79
CA VAL A 36 -5.15 -2.50 2.75
C VAL A 36 -3.93 -1.59 2.85
N LEU A 37 -3.58 -1.14 4.06
CA LEU A 37 -2.41 -0.29 4.30
C LEU A 37 -1.11 -0.96 3.85
N LEU A 38 -0.94 -2.25 4.17
CA LEU A 38 0.23 -3.01 3.72
C LEU A 38 0.29 -3.10 2.19
N SER A 39 -0.86 -3.33 1.54
CA SER A 39 -0.94 -3.36 0.07
C SER A 39 -0.63 -2.00 -0.57
N GLU A 40 -0.97 -0.89 0.08
CA GLU A 40 -0.55 0.45 -0.37
C GLU A 40 0.95 0.67 -0.18
N ILE A 41 1.53 0.24 0.95
CA ILE A 41 2.97 0.30 1.21
C ILE A 41 3.74 -0.42 0.09
N GLU A 42 3.34 -1.65 -0.26
CA GLU A 42 3.95 -2.38 -1.37
C GLU A 42 3.86 -1.59 -2.70
N ARG A 43 2.70 -0.98 -3.00
CA ARG A 43 2.55 -0.15 -4.20
C ARG A 43 3.48 1.07 -4.19
N VAL A 44 3.65 1.71 -3.04
CA VAL A 44 4.57 2.84 -2.84
C VAL A 44 6.01 2.39 -3.03
N GLU A 45 6.42 1.27 -2.44
CA GLU A 45 7.77 0.70 -2.60
C GLU A 45 8.09 0.41 -4.06
N GLN A 46 7.17 -0.21 -4.80
CA GLN A 46 7.33 -0.45 -6.24
C GLN A 46 7.46 0.86 -7.03
N ALA A 47 6.72 1.91 -6.65
CA ALA A 47 6.84 3.22 -7.27
C ALA A 47 8.20 3.88 -6.97
N LEU A 48 8.72 3.73 -5.75
CA LEU A 48 10.05 4.22 -5.36
C LEU A 48 11.14 3.53 -6.18
N ILE A 49 11.10 2.20 -6.31
CA ILE A 49 12.08 1.43 -7.11
C ILE A 49 12.10 1.93 -8.56
N ARG A 50 10.93 2.07 -9.18
CA ARG A 50 10.83 2.56 -10.56
C ARG A 50 11.41 3.96 -10.72
N ARG A 51 11.06 4.88 -9.82
CA ARG A 51 11.51 6.28 -9.87
C ARG A 51 13.00 6.42 -9.59
N ASP A 52 13.55 5.63 -8.67
CA ASP A 52 14.98 5.61 -8.38
C ASP A 52 15.79 5.09 -9.57
N GLY A 53 15.29 4.05 -10.26
CA GLY A 53 15.89 3.56 -11.50
C GLY A 53 15.95 4.63 -12.59
N VAL A 54 14.84 5.37 -12.80
CA VAL A 54 14.79 6.50 -13.74
C VAL A 54 15.80 7.59 -13.35
N ARG A 55 15.85 7.96 -12.07
CA ARG A 55 16.78 8.98 -11.56
C ARG A 55 18.24 8.58 -11.82
N LYS A 56 18.62 7.35 -11.47
CA LYS A 56 19.98 6.83 -11.70
C LYS A 56 20.34 6.79 -13.19
N GLY A 57 19.40 6.40 -14.05
CA GLY A 57 19.58 6.43 -15.50
C GLY A 57 19.81 7.85 -16.03
N ALA A 58 19.03 8.83 -15.57
CA ALA A 58 19.23 10.23 -15.91
C ALA A 58 20.58 10.76 -15.42
N GLU A 59 20.95 10.51 -14.16
CA GLU A 59 22.24 10.92 -13.60
C GLU A 59 23.43 10.35 -14.39
N ALA A 60 23.34 9.12 -14.89
CA ALA A 60 24.38 8.51 -15.71
C ALA A 60 24.55 9.18 -17.08
N LEU A 61 23.45 9.68 -17.67
CA LEU A 61 23.48 10.40 -18.96
C LEU A 61 24.02 11.84 -18.83
N PHE A 62 23.82 12.48 -17.68
CA PHE A 62 24.22 13.87 -17.45
C PHE A 62 25.54 14.04 -16.68
N ARG A 63 26.15 12.96 -16.17
CA ARG A 63 27.57 12.97 -15.76
C ARG A 63 28.46 12.75 -17.00
N THR A 64 28.60 13.79 -17.80
CA THR A 64 29.67 13.96 -18.81
C THR A 64 30.43 15.23 -18.53
#